data_AF-A0AAN6E7U3-F1
#
_entry.id   AF-A0AAN6E7U3-F1
#
_cell.length_a   1.000
_cell.length_b   1.000
_cell.length_c   1.000
_cell.angle_alpha   90.00
_cell.angle_beta   90.00
_cell.angle_gamma   90.00
#
_symmetry.space_group_name_H-M   'P 1'
#
loop_
_entity.id
_entity.type
_entity.pdbx_description
1 polymer ?
#
loop_
_entity_poly.entity_id
_entity_poly.type
_entity_poly.pdbx_seq_one_letter_code
_entity_poly.pdbx_strand_id
1 'polypeptide(L)'
;MFLDFFATSTQHTALTCAANCTRAIGNDQFGQAADAVPVLERTMFYSDPKTADLSCSALLHLAVAFRSSPERVERLVSAELLQRIVASIRSGDSAARHTSVALLRLLVTVASASRERAMQLLGLDVIPVLCGILAASCPDLPDASTDVANTAGLATTGSRHQKSAVHMSEQAWEALRLTVTLLPRLPASDSSLERMETLVRDKCSSDSSNPVDSDSVSDCCLRLQAIYSSPGTPDQLQHTLLPLMLRMFASTTNTPARYRVLLVVLKVVFCLDADRLRAALYSVDLPQFVVAAVSLQDSPLLSATALLIIQVVLEKLPGHYTQRFVREGVVDGLSTLVSTAESVLTTVVPPQSSQSEPTDDEDNEE
;
A
#
# COMPACT_ATOMS: atom_id res chain seq x y z
N MET A 1 -3.33 37.84 1.41
CA MET A 1 -3.86 38.81 2.40
C MET A 1 -3.77 38.15 3.76
N PHE A 2 -3.05 38.75 4.71
CA PHE A 2 -2.79 38.20 6.04
C PHE A 2 -4.08 38.04 6.86
N LEU A 3 -4.29 36.88 7.48
CA LEU A 3 -5.39 36.60 8.42
C LEU A 3 -5.06 37.03 9.86
N ASP A 4 -3.95 37.72 10.11
CA ASP A 4 -3.46 38.08 11.47
C ASP A 4 -4.34 39.09 12.24
N PHE A 5 -5.40 39.64 11.64
CA PHE A 5 -6.25 40.63 12.28
C PHE A 5 -7.51 40.06 12.96
N PHE A 6 -7.74 38.74 12.86
CA PHE A 6 -8.90 38.09 13.46
C PHE A 6 -8.51 37.25 14.68
N ALA A 7 -9.41 37.20 15.67
CA ALA A 7 -9.27 36.27 16.79
C ALA A 7 -9.12 34.84 16.25
N THR A 8 -8.28 34.02 16.89
CA THR A 8 -8.01 32.63 16.49
C THR A 8 -9.28 31.79 16.32
N SER A 9 -10.32 32.05 17.10
CA SER A 9 -11.64 31.41 16.96
C SER A 9 -12.35 31.76 15.64
N THR A 10 -12.23 33.00 15.18
CA THR A 10 -12.77 33.45 13.89
C THR A 10 -11.97 32.87 12.73
N GLN A 11 -10.63 32.79 12.86
CA GLN A 11 -9.78 32.13 11.88
C GLN A 11 -10.15 30.63 11.74
N HIS A 12 -10.33 29.92 12.85
CA HIS A 12 -10.76 28.51 12.83
C HIS A 12 -12.13 28.32 12.18
N THR A 13 -13.08 29.20 12.48
CA THR A 13 -14.45 29.13 11.91
C THR A 13 -14.44 29.40 10.42
N ALA A 14 -13.74 30.45 9.98
CA ALA A 14 -13.58 30.77 8.57
C ALA A 14 -12.88 29.64 7.80
N LEU A 15 -11.81 29.07 8.36
CA LEU A 15 -11.07 27.99 7.73
C LEU A 15 -11.85 26.68 7.72
N THR A 16 -12.66 26.40 8.74
CA THR A 16 -13.58 25.25 8.74
C THR A 16 -14.62 25.38 7.64
N CYS A 17 -15.18 26.59 7.47
CA CYS A 17 -16.09 26.88 6.35
C CYS A 17 -15.39 26.66 5.00
N ALA A 18 -14.18 27.21 4.83
CA ALA A 18 -13.38 27.02 3.62
C ALA A 18 -13.09 25.53 3.35
N ALA A 19 -12.64 24.77 4.35
CA ALA A 19 -12.36 23.34 4.23
C ALA A 19 -13.61 22.53 3.85
N ASN A 20 -14.79 22.92 4.33
CA ASN A 20 -16.04 22.30 3.92
C ASN A 20 -16.42 22.65 2.47
N CYS A 21 -16.22 23.90 2.06
CA CYS A 21 -16.42 24.31 0.67
C CYS A 21 -15.56 23.51 -0.30
N THR A 22 -14.30 23.19 0.06
CA THR A 22 -13.40 22.41 -0.81
C THR A 22 -13.88 21.01 -1.18
N ARG A 23 -14.83 20.42 -0.43
CA ARG A 23 -15.42 19.12 -0.74
C ARG A 23 -16.42 19.16 -1.90
N ALA A 24 -17.06 20.31 -2.12
CA ALA A 24 -18.12 20.48 -3.11
C ALA A 24 -17.64 21.19 -4.39
N ILE A 25 -16.33 21.38 -4.54
CA ILE A 25 -15.75 22.09 -5.69
C ILE A 25 -15.81 21.19 -6.93
N GLY A 26 -16.45 21.70 -7.98
CA GLY A 26 -16.46 21.11 -9.31
C GLY A 26 -15.23 21.52 -10.14
N ASN A 27 -15.04 20.83 -11.27
CA ASN A 27 -13.90 21.07 -12.16
C ASN A 27 -13.77 22.51 -12.68
N ASP A 28 -14.90 23.24 -12.77
CA ASP A 28 -14.96 24.60 -13.33
C ASP A 28 -14.41 25.68 -12.38
N GLN A 29 -14.31 25.37 -11.09
CA GLN A 29 -13.88 26.31 -10.04
C GLN A 29 -12.37 26.20 -9.72
N PHE A 30 -11.61 25.49 -10.55
CA PHE A 30 -10.18 25.25 -10.33
C PHE A 30 -9.37 26.55 -10.17
N GLY A 31 -9.68 27.61 -10.91
CA GLY A 31 -8.97 28.90 -10.81
C GLY A 31 -9.02 29.47 -9.39
N GLN A 32 -10.21 29.50 -8.78
CA GLN A 32 -10.40 29.99 -7.41
C GLN A 32 -9.71 29.10 -6.37
N ALA A 33 -9.71 27.78 -6.59
CA ALA A 33 -8.99 26.84 -5.74
C ALA A 33 -7.47 27.04 -5.81
N ALA A 34 -6.92 27.24 -7.02
CA ALA A 34 -5.50 27.47 -7.23
C ALA A 34 -5.03 28.79 -6.58
N ASP A 35 -5.85 29.84 -6.64
CA ASP A 35 -5.53 31.13 -6.00
C ASP A 35 -5.51 31.04 -4.47
N ALA A 36 -6.24 30.08 -3.88
CA ALA A 36 -6.27 29.85 -2.44
C ALA A 36 -5.08 29.02 -1.91
N VAL A 37 -4.41 28.22 -2.77
CA VAL A 37 -3.29 27.34 -2.37
C VAL A 37 -2.19 28.08 -1.62
N PRO A 38 -1.65 29.24 -2.10
CA PRO A 38 -0.56 29.92 -1.40
C PRO A 38 -0.94 30.38 0.01
N VAL A 39 -2.23 30.62 0.26
CA VAL A 39 -2.72 30.94 1.61
C VAL A 39 -2.72 29.68 2.48
N LEU A 40 -3.24 28.56 1.96
CA LEU A 40 -3.25 27.27 2.66
C LEU A 40 -1.84 26.76 2.98
N GLU A 41 -0.87 26.94 2.07
CA GLU A 41 0.52 26.57 2.32
C GLU A 41 1.12 27.37 3.49
N ARG A 42 0.85 28.67 3.56
CA ARG A 42 1.37 29.50 4.65
C ARG A 42 0.74 29.12 5.98
N THR A 43 -0.58 28.91 6.02
CA THR A 43 -1.27 28.51 7.25
C THR A 43 -0.94 27.08 7.69
N MET A 44 -0.52 26.22 6.78
CA MET A 44 -0.07 24.87 7.08
C MET A 44 1.24 24.82 7.88
N PHE A 45 2.23 25.66 7.54
CA PHE A 45 3.57 25.58 8.14
C PHE A 45 3.86 26.63 9.22
N TYR A 46 3.09 27.72 9.28
CA TYR A 46 3.39 28.87 10.16
C TYR A 46 2.30 29.21 11.18
N SER A 47 1.24 28.40 11.30
CA SER A 47 0.11 28.66 12.20
C SER A 47 -0.04 27.62 13.30
N ASP A 48 -1.03 27.82 14.18
CA ASP A 48 -1.38 26.90 15.26
C ASP A 48 -1.80 25.52 14.74
N PRO A 49 -1.65 24.44 15.54
CA PRO A 49 -1.85 23.06 15.07
C PRO A 49 -3.26 22.79 14.53
N LYS A 50 -4.28 23.48 15.04
CA LYS A 50 -5.67 23.31 14.57
C LYS A 50 -5.87 23.95 13.19
N THR A 51 -5.34 25.15 12.98
CA THR A 51 -5.38 25.81 11.65
C THR A 51 -4.54 25.03 10.64
N ALA A 52 -3.40 24.50 11.04
CA ALA A 52 -2.57 23.65 10.19
C ALA A 52 -3.34 22.41 9.71
N ASP A 53 -4.06 21.72 10.61
CA ASP A 53 -4.84 20.53 10.28
C ASP A 53 -6.03 20.80 9.34
N LEU A 54 -6.75 21.90 9.59
CA LEU A 54 -7.82 22.35 8.70
C LEU A 54 -7.29 22.73 7.32
N SER A 55 -6.11 23.36 7.25
CA SER A 55 -5.45 23.73 5.98
C SER A 55 -5.00 22.48 5.21
N CYS A 56 -4.38 21.51 5.89
CA CYS A 56 -4.02 20.21 5.32
C CYS A 56 -5.25 19.47 4.79
N SER A 57 -6.34 19.45 5.54
CA SER A 57 -7.59 18.80 5.16
C SER A 57 -8.24 19.48 3.96
N ALA A 58 -8.27 20.82 3.91
CA ALA A 58 -8.74 21.57 2.75
C ALA A 58 -7.93 21.25 1.50
N LEU A 59 -6.59 21.25 1.61
CA LEU A 59 -5.72 20.92 0.48
C LEU A 59 -5.88 19.46 0.03
N LEU A 60 -6.08 18.53 0.97
CA LEU A 60 -6.40 17.13 0.66
C LEU A 60 -7.71 17.02 -0.12
N HIS A 61 -8.79 17.68 0.31
CA HIS A 61 -10.05 17.64 -0.41
C HIS A 61 -9.91 18.22 -1.83
N LEU A 62 -9.16 19.31 -2.01
CA LEU A 62 -8.85 19.88 -3.33
C LEU A 62 -8.10 18.86 -4.20
N ALA A 63 -7.06 18.23 -3.67
CA ALA A 63 -6.29 17.22 -4.40
C ALA A 63 -7.16 16.00 -4.78
N VAL A 64 -8.09 15.60 -3.91
CA VAL A 64 -9.06 14.53 -4.19
C VAL A 64 -10.07 14.96 -5.26
N ALA A 65 -10.59 16.19 -5.21
CA ALA A 65 -11.56 16.70 -6.18
C ALA A 65 -10.98 16.75 -7.61
N PHE A 66 -9.72 17.13 -7.76
CA PHE A 66 -9.06 17.25 -9.06
C PHE A 66 -8.24 16.01 -9.48
N ARG A 67 -8.33 14.89 -8.75
CA ARG A 67 -7.53 13.67 -9.00
C ARG A 67 -7.66 13.09 -10.41
N SER A 68 -8.77 13.37 -11.10
CA SER A 68 -9.02 12.90 -12.47
C SER A 68 -8.19 13.64 -13.51
N SER A 69 -7.61 14.80 -13.16
CA SER A 69 -6.79 15.63 -14.04
C SER A 69 -5.38 15.83 -13.45
N PRO A 70 -4.35 15.12 -13.93
CA PRO A 70 -3.00 15.17 -13.36
C PRO A 70 -2.39 16.58 -13.38
N GLU A 71 -2.56 17.32 -14.48
CA GLU A 71 -2.04 18.69 -14.63
C GLU A 71 -2.56 19.66 -13.56
N ARG A 72 -3.83 19.50 -13.15
CA ARG A 72 -4.43 20.33 -12.10
C ARG A 72 -3.87 20.00 -10.74
N VAL A 73 -3.64 18.72 -10.45
CA VAL A 73 -2.99 18.27 -9.20
C VAL A 73 -1.54 18.75 -9.14
N GLU A 74 -0.81 18.72 -10.26
CA GLU A 74 0.54 19.25 -10.37
C GLU A 74 0.59 20.76 -10.12
N ARG A 75 -0.38 21.51 -10.65
CA ARG A 75 -0.46 22.94 -10.39
C ARG A 75 -0.91 23.27 -8.96
N LEU A 76 -1.77 22.44 -8.36
CA LEU A 76 -2.24 22.60 -6.98
C LEU A 76 -1.11 22.30 -5.97
N VAL A 77 -0.33 21.25 -6.20
CA VAL A 77 0.78 20.85 -5.33
C VAL A 77 2.08 21.07 -6.07
N SER A 78 2.72 22.20 -5.82
CA SER A 78 4.01 22.57 -6.39
C SER A 78 5.14 21.64 -5.92
N ALA A 79 6.25 21.59 -6.67
CA ALA A 79 7.43 20.83 -6.27
C ALA A 79 8.00 21.30 -4.91
N GLU A 80 7.96 22.61 -4.67
CA GLU A 80 8.40 23.21 -3.40
C GLU A 80 7.50 22.81 -2.24
N LEU A 81 6.17 22.77 -2.46
CA LEU A 81 5.23 22.33 -1.44
C LEU A 81 5.46 20.85 -1.11
N LEU A 82 5.68 20.01 -2.12
CA LEU A 82 5.97 18.59 -1.94
C LEU A 82 7.22 18.39 -1.07
N GLN A 83 8.30 19.14 -1.35
CA GLN A 83 9.53 19.12 -0.56
C GLN A 83 9.30 19.55 0.90
N ARG A 84 8.55 20.64 1.10
CA ARG A 84 8.20 21.13 2.45
C ARG A 84 7.38 20.12 3.24
N ILE A 85 6.42 19.43 2.60
CA ILE A 85 5.62 18.37 3.24
C ILE A 85 6.51 17.20 3.68
N VAL A 86 7.39 16.71 2.80
CA VAL A 86 8.30 15.59 3.13
C VAL A 86 9.26 15.97 4.25
N ALA A 87 9.83 17.18 4.21
CA ALA A 87 10.70 17.70 5.26
C ALA A 87 9.99 17.82 6.63
N SER A 88 8.72 18.25 6.61
CA SER A 88 7.89 18.33 7.82
C SER A 88 7.64 16.95 8.45
N ILE A 89 7.29 15.94 7.63
CA ILE A 89 7.10 14.56 8.10
C ILE A 89 8.41 14.00 8.67
N ARG A 90 9.55 14.25 7.99
CA ARG A 90 10.88 13.79 8.43
C ARG A 90 11.29 14.38 9.77
N SER A 91 11.00 15.66 9.99
CA SER A 91 11.43 16.38 11.20
C SER A 91 10.61 16.03 12.43
N GLY A 92 9.43 15.40 12.26
CA GLY A 92 8.59 14.96 13.38
C GLY A 92 8.10 16.09 14.28
N ASP A 93 8.03 17.32 13.76
CA ASP A 93 7.61 18.50 14.51
C ASP A 93 6.24 18.26 15.18
N SER A 94 5.98 18.87 16.34
CA SER A 94 4.77 18.64 17.11
C SER A 94 3.51 18.97 16.31
N ALA A 95 3.55 19.98 15.44
CA ALA A 95 2.47 20.30 14.50
C ALA A 95 2.32 19.24 13.38
N ALA A 96 3.43 18.68 12.91
CA ALA A 96 3.47 17.61 11.92
C ALA A 96 2.93 16.29 12.49
N ARG A 97 3.14 15.98 13.77
CA ARG A 97 2.59 14.76 14.39
C ARG A 97 1.06 14.71 14.33
N HIS A 98 0.39 15.84 14.57
CA HIS A 98 -1.07 15.92 14.50
C HIS A 98 -1.61 15.91 13.06
N THR A 99 -0.86 16.47 12.10
CA THR A 99 -1.28 16.62 10.70
C THR A 99 -0.72 15.55 9.75
N SER A 100 0.20 14.71 10.22
CA SER A 100 0.95 13.72 9.42
C SER A 100 0.06 12.75 8.66
N VAL A 101 -1.08 12.32 9.23
CA VAL A 101 -2.04 11.44 8.54
C VAL A 101 -2.63 12.15 7.31
N ALA A 102 -3.07 13.41 7.47
CA ALA A 102 -3.62 14.20 6.37
C ALA A 102 -2.57 14.49 5.31
N LEU A 103 -1.34 14.79 5.71
CA LEU A 103 -0.20 15.00 4.80
C LEU A 103 0.17 13.71 4.05
N LEU A 104 0.22 12.56 4.72
CA LEU A 104 0.46 11.27 4.06
C LEU A 104 -0.68 10.93 3.08
N ARG A 105 -1.93 11.16 3.45
CA ARG A 105 -3.10 11.01 2.55
C ARG A 105 -2.99 11.92 1.33
N LEU A 106 -2.53 13.15 1.51
CA LEU A 106 -2.29 14.10 0.43
C LEU A 106 -1.19 13.58 -0.50
N LEU A 107 -0.05 13.13 0.06
CA LEU A 107 1.03 12.52 -0.72
C LEU A 107 0.56 11.29 -1.51
N VAL A 108 -0.26 10.43 -0.92
CA VAL A 108 -0.83 9.27 -1.62
C VAL A 108 -1.71 9.73 -2.78
N THR A 109 -2.59 10.71 -2.54
CA THR A 109 -3.51 11.22 -3.56
C THR A 109 -2.74 11.83 -4.72
N VAL A 110 -1.75 12.68 -4.43
CA VAL A 110 -0.88 13.33 -5.40
C VAL A 110 -0.06 12.30 -6.19
N ALA A 111 0.58 11.36 -5.52
CA ALA A 111 1.39 10.31 -6.16
C ALA A 111 0.55 9.32 -7.00
N SER A 112 -0.74 9.16 -6.67
CA SER A 112 -1.66 8.32 -7.43
C SER A 112 -2.28 9.02 -8.64
N ALA A 113 -2.38 10.36 -8.59
CA ALA A 113 -2.99 11.18 -9.63
C ALA A 113 -1.97 11.67 -10.66
N SER A 114 -0.79 12.11 -10.22
CA SER A 114 0.29 12.59 -11.09
C SER A 114 1.52 11.69 -11.01
N ARG A 115 1.98 11.27 -12.19
CA ARG A 115 3.23 10.53 -12.36
C ARG A 115 4.45 11.40 -12.06
N GLU A 116 4.45 12.66 -12.49
CA GLU A 116 5.59 13.57 -12.30
C GLU A 116 5.87 13.80 -10.81
N ARG A 117 4.81 14.06 -10.02
CA ARG A 117 4.94 14.25 -8.58
C ARG A 117 5.37 12.97 -7.86
N ALA A 118 4.93 11.81 -8.33
CA ALA A 118 5.41 10.52 -7.82
C ALA A 118 6.93 10.32 -8.06
N MET A 119 7.44 10.67 -9.24
CA MET A 119 8.88 10.59 -9.55
C MET A 119 9.68 11.58 -8.71
N GLN A 120 9.18 12.81 -8.54
CA GLN A 120 9.80 13.79 -7.65
C GLN A 120 9.84 13.28 -6.20
N LEU A 121 8.77 12.65 -5.72
CA LEU A 121 8.70 12.11 -4.37
C LEU A 121 9.71 10.98 -4.13
N LEU A 122 9.97 10.14 -5.13
CA LEU A 122 11.04 9.13 -5.08
C LEU A 122 12.43 9.79 -4.96
N GLY A 123 12.65 10.92 -5.64
CA GLY A 123 13.89 11.70 -5.56
C GLY A 123 14.09 12.46 -4.24
N LEU A 124 13.12 12.45 -3.32
CA LEU A 124 13.21 13.14 -2.01
C LEU A 124 13.58 12.22 -0.84
N ASP A 125 14.07 11.01 -1.11
CA ASP A 125 14.40 10.00 -0.10
C ASP A 125 13.26 9.79 0.91
N VAL A 126 12.06 9.54 0.38
CA VAL A 126 10.85 9.32 1.18
C VAL A 126 10.81 7.91 1.79
N ILE A 127 11.44 6.91 1.13
CA ILE A 127 11.37 5.50 1.55
C ILE A 127 11.90 5.28 2.97
N PRO A 128 13.05 5.85 3.39
CA PRO A 128 13.53 5.73 4.77
C PRO A 128 12.59 6.38 5.79
N VAL A 129 11.98 7.52 5.44
CA VAL A 129 10.99 8.21 6.29
C VAL A 129 9.77 7.31 6.53
N LEU A 130 9.26 6.67 5.48
CA LEU A 130 8.15 5.73 5.58
C LEU A 130 8.54 4.49 6.39
N CYS A 131 9.73 3.93 6.16
CA CYS A 131 10.24 2.81 6.94
C CYS A 131 10.35 3.16 8.43
N GLY A 132 10.79 4.37 8.78
CA GLY A 132 10.83 4.85 10.17
C GLY A 132 9.45 4.89 10.83
N ILE A 133 8.43 5.41 10.13
CA ILE A 133 7.04 5.45 10.63
C ILE A 133 6.47 4.02 10.82
N LEU A 134 6.75 3.13 9.87
CA LEU A 134 6.30 1.74 9.90
C LEU A 134 7.01 0.94 11.01
N ALA A 135 8.32 1.14 11.18
CA ALA A 135 9.11 0.51 12.24
C ALA A 135 8.69 0.99 13.63
N ALA A 136 8.38 2.28 13.80
CA ALA A 136 7.86 2.82 15.06
C ALA A 136 6.54 2.17 15.50
N SER A 137 5.77 1.63 14.56
CA SER A 137 4.54 0.89 14.86
C SER A 137 4.79 -0.60 15.17
N CYS A 138 6.02 -1.11 15.01
CA CYS A 138 6.42 -2.47 15.38
C CYS A 138 7.53 -2.40 16.46
N PRO A 139 7.19 -2.27 17.75
CA PRO A 139 8.18 -2.10 18.82
C PRO A 139 9.03 -3.36 19.11
N ASP A 140 8.66 -4.54 18.59
CA ASP A 140 9.40 -5.80 18.78
C ASP A 140 10.66 -5.92 17.91
N LEU A 141 11.26 -4.80 17.47
CA LEU A 141 12.52 -4.82 16.72
C LEU A 141 13.70 -4.98 17.69
N PRO A 142 14.48 -6.08 17.65
CA PRO A 142 15.82 -6.08 18.23
C PRO A 142 16.70 -5.18 17.37
N ASP A 143 17.33 -4.19 18.00
CA ASP A 143 18.29 -3.30 17.33
C ASP A 143 19.44 -4.13 16.75
N ALA A 144 19.76 -3.89 15.47
CA ALA A 144 20.83 -4.60 14.75
C ALA A 144 22.25 -4.19 15.19
N SER A 145 22.42 -3.62 16.39
CA SER A 145 23.69 -3.06 16.88
C SER A 145 24.08 -3.48 18.29
N THR A 146 23.66 -4.64 18.78
CA THR A 146 24.28 -5.24 19.97
C THR A 146 24.89 -6.59 19.66
N ASP A 147 26.19 -6.65 19.95
CA ASP A 147 27.16 -7.64 19.56
C ASP A 147 26.85 -9.08 20.00
N VAL A 148 27.47 -9.97 19.24
CA VAL A 148 27.65 -11.41 19.41
C VAL A 148 28.16 -11.76 20.82
N ALA A 149 27.33 -12.41 21.64
CA ALA A 149 27.78 -13.43 22.60
C ALA A 149 26.60 -14.19 23.24
N ASN A 150 26.54 -15.50 22.97
CA ASN A 150 25.99 -16.56 23.79
C ASN A 150 24.53 -16.46 24.27
N THR A 151 23.67 -17.33 23.72
CA THR A 151 23.04 -18.42 24.49
C THR A 151 22.18 -19.31 23.59
N ALA A 152 22.73 -20.44 23.19
CA ALA A 152 21.94 -21.63 22.95
C ALA A 152 21.39 -22.11 24.30
N GLY A 153 20.07 -22.12 24.47
CA GLY A 153 19.44 -22.48 25.74
C GLY A 153 17.92 -22.61 25.61
N LEU A 154 17.48 -23.83 25.44
CA LEU A 154 16.10 -24.30 25.34
C LEU A 154 15.31 -24.08 26.66
N ALA A 155 14.12 -23.49 26.52
CA ALA A 155 12.89 -23.68 27.29
C ALA A 155 12.79 -23.31 28.80
N THR A 156 11.56 -22.85 29.10
CA THR A 156 10.87 -22.77 30.41
C THR A 156 11.15 -21.55 31.29
N THR A 157 10.25 -20.56 31.24
CA THR A 157 9.36 -20.18 32.36
C THR A 157 8.33 -19.18 31.84
N GLY A 158 7.10 -19.34 32.33
CA GLY A 158 5.93 -18.65 31.79
C GLY A 158 5.96 -17.14 32.00
N SER A 159 5.81 -16.41 30.89
CA SER A 159 4.98 -15.22 30.91
C SER A 159 4.11 -15.27 29.67
N ARG A 160 2.81 -15.44 29.94
CA ARG A 160 1.70 -15.32 28.99
C ARG A 160 1.77 -13.90 28.41
N HIS A 161 2.60 -13.70 27.38
CA HIS A 161 2.58 -12.51 26.57
C HIS A 161 1.27 -12.53 25.82
N GLN A 162 0.30 -11.83 26.40
CA GLN A 162 -0.86 -11.31 25.71
C GLN A 162 -0.34 -10.72 24.39
N LYS A 163 -0.59 -11.43 23.27
CA LYS A 163 -0.41 -10.91 21.91
C LYS A 163 -1.32 -9.70 21.81
N SER A 164 -0.84 -8.56 22.29
CA SER A 164 -1.48 -7.29 22.03
C SER A 164 -1.31 -7.10 20.54
N ALA A 165 -2.36 -7.43 19.79
CA ALA A 165 -2.42 -7.19 18.37
C ALA A 165 -1.93 -5.76 18.15
N VAL A 166 -0.82 -5.62 17.41
CA VAL A 166 -0.29 -4.31 17.05
C VAL A 166 -1.39 -3.60 16.28
N HIS A 167 -2.10 -2.70 16.96
CA HIS A 167 -3.07 -1.83 16.33
C HIS A 167 -2.25 -0.84 15.51
N MET A 168 -2.06 -1.15 14.22
CA MET A 168 -1.35 -0.31 13.28
C MET A 168 -1.89 1.13 13.40
N SER A 169 -1.02 2.10 13.66
CA SER A 169 -1.43 3.49 13.74
C SER A 169 -1.99 3.95 12.38
N GLU A 170 -2.92 4.91 12.39
CA GLU A 170 -3.44 5.54 11.15
C GLU A 170 -2.30 6.12 10.29
N GLN A 171 -1.23 6.61 10.94
CA GLN A 171 -0.02 7.10 10.26
C GLN A 171 0.71 5.99 9.52
N ALA A 172 0.93 4.84 10.18
CA ALA A 172 1.59 3.70 9.55
C ALA A 172 0.73 3.07 8.46
N TRP A 173 -0.59 3.10 8.60
CA TRP A 173 -1.51 2.67 7.54
C TRP A 173 -1.34 3.51 6.26
N GLU A 174 -1.30 4.84 6.38
CA GLU A 174 -1.12 5.72 5.23
C GLU A 174 0.31 5.67 4.69
N ALA A 175 1.32 5.48 5.55
CA ALA A 175 2.69 5.26 5.11
C ALA A 175 2.83 3.97 4.28
N LEU A 176 2.16 2.89 4.69
CA LEU A 176 2.11 1.64 3.93
C LEU A 176 1.41 1.84 2.58
N ARG A 177 0.29 2.59 2.57
CA ARG A 177 -0.44 2.92 1.34
C ARG A 177 0.39 3.77 0.38
N LEU A 178 1.15 4.74 0.91
CA LEU A 178 2.07 5.56 0.12
C LEU A 178 3.19 4.70 -0.46
N THR A 179 3.75 3.78 0.32
CA THR A 179 4.77 2.83 -0.15
C THR A 179 4.27 2.00 -1.34
N VAL A 180 3.05 1.45 -1.25
CA VAL A 180 2.42 0.70 -2.36
C VAL A 180 2.21 1.57 -3.60
N THR A 181 1.83 2.84 -3.41
CA THR A 181 1.57 3.79 -4.50
C THR A 181 2.88 4.27 -5.13
N LEU A 182 3.97 4.32 -4.36
CA LEU A 182 5.29 4.76 -4.79
C LEU A 182 5.98 3.73 -5.68
N LEU A 183 5.80 2.44 -5.37
CA LEU A 183 6.38 1.36 -6.16
C LEU A 183 5.72 1.25 -7.55
N PRO A 184 6.46 0.80 -8.57
CA PRO A 184 5.94 0.52 -9.91
C PRO A 184 4.71 -0.36 -9.86
N ARG A 185 3.81 -0.14 -10.81
CA ARG A 185 2.75 -1.12 -11.10
C ARG A 185 3.41 -2.34 -11.71
N LEU A 186 2.90 -3.51 -11.37
CA LEU A 186 3.39 -4.73 -11.98
C LEU A 186 2.90 -4.75 -13.45
N PRO A 187 3.74 -5.17 -14.41
CA PRO A 187 3.36 -5.19 -15.81
C PRO A 187 2.20 -6.17 -16.05
N ALA A 188 1.32 -5.78 -16.97
CA ALA A 188 0.09 -6.47 -17.34
C ALA A 188 0.27 -7.85 -18.02
N SER A 189 1.48 -8.43 -18.00
CA SER A 189 1.75 -9.69 -18.72
C SER A 189 0.85 -10.84 -18.24
N ASP A 190 0.36 -10.78 -17.00
CA ASP A 190 -0.62 -11.70 -16.45
C ASP A 190 -1.92 -10.98 -16.09
N SER A 191 -3.02 -11.28 -16.81
CA SER A 191 -4.37 -10.79 -16.50
C SER A 191 -4.81 -11.01 -15.04
N SER A 192 -4.21 -11.98 -14.35
CA SER A 192 -4.39 -12.27 -12.92
C SER A 192 -3.82 -11.19 -12.00
N LEU A 193 -2.72 -10.54 -12.40
CA LEU A 193 -2.07 -9.48 -11.64
C LEU A 193 -2.85 -8.17 -11.68
N GLU A 194 -3.35 -7.79 -12.85
CA GLU A 194 -4.15 -6.58 -13.03
C GLU A 194 -5.48 -6.67 -12.26
N ARG A 195 -6.17 -7.81 -12.35
CA ARG A 195 -7.43 -8.05 -11.62
C ARG A 195 -7.25 -7.90 -10.12
N MET A 196 -6.09 -8.26 -9.58
CA MET A 196 -5.82 -8.14 -8.16
C MET A 196 -5.54 -6.69 -7.73
N GLU A 197 -4.80 -5.90 -8.52
CA GLU A 197 -4.60 -4.47 -8.24
C GLU A 197 -5.91 -3.66 -8.40
N THR A 198 -6.79 -4.01 -9.35
CA THR A 198 -8.08 -3.34 -9.55
C THR A 198 -9.09 -3.64 -8.44
N LEU A 199 -9.16 -4.89 -7.95
CA LEU A 199 -10.00 -5.26 -6.79
C LEU A 199 -9.66 -4.48 -5.51
N VAL A 200 -8.40 -4.04 -5.38
CA VAL A 200 -7.94 -3.19 -4.25
C VAL A 200 -8.34 -1.74 -4.44
N ARG A 201 -8.46 -1.28 -5.68
CA ARG A 201 -8.83 0.08 -6.04
C ARG A 201 -10.35 0.29 -6.00
N ASP A 202 -11.14 -0.73 -6.32
CA ASP A 202 -12.60 -0.66 -6.49
C ASP A 202 -13.42 -0.51 -5.20
N LYS A 203 -12.78 -0.51 -4.02
CA LYS A 203 -13.47 -0.07 -2.78
C LYS A 203 -13.64 1.47 -2.71
N CYS A 204 -13.23 2.24 -3.73
CA CYS A 204 -13.25 3.70 -3.67
C CYS A 204 -13.74 4.47 -4.91
N SER A 205 -14.17 3.86 -6.02
CA SER A 205 -14.84 4.59 -7.13
C SER A 205 -15.56 3.62 -8.05
N SER A 206 -16.87 3.79 -8.24
CA SER A 206 -17.63 3.23 -9.37
C SER A 206 -17.27 3.98 -10.67
N ASP A 207 -17.10 3.22 -11.75
CA ASP A 207 -17.06 3.58 -13.17
C ASP A 207 -15.92 4.45 -13.73
N SER A 208 -15.06 3.83 -14.56
CA SER A 208 -15.04 4.06 -16.01
C SER A 208 -14.04 3.09 -16.68
N SER A 209 -14.55 2.30 -17.63
CA SER A 209 -13.77 1.42 -18.50
C SER A 209 -13.12 2.21 -19.63
N ASN A 210 -11.80 2.38 -19.59
CA ASN A 210 -10.98 2.71 -20.75
C ASN A 210 -9.98 1.57 -20.98
N PRO A 211 -9.60 1.26 -22.24
CA PRO A 211 -8.62 0.21 -22.54
C PRO A 211 -7.21 0.67 -22.11
N VAL A 212 -6.50 -0.12 -21.29
CA VAL A 212 -5.25 0.29 -20.59
C VAL A 212 -4.07 -0.61 -20.96
N ASP A 213 -3.72 -0.74 -22.24
CA ASP A 213 -2.68 -1.71 -22.64
C ASP A 213 -1.32 -1.09 -23.05
N SER A 214 -1.22 0.23 -23.30
CA SER A 214 0.05 0.88 -23.70
C SER A 214 0.62 1.88 -22.69
N ASP A 215 -0.23 2.69 -22.06
CA ASP A 215 0.22 3.71 -21.09
C ASP A 215 0.67 3.12 -19.75
N SER A 216 0.12 1.97 -19.34
CA SER A 216 0.44 1.31 -18.05
C SER A 216 1.83 0.68 -18.04
N VAL A 217 2.23 0.03 -19.13
CA VAL A 217 3.56 -0.58 -19.27
C VAL A 217 4.63 0.52 -19.36
N SER A 218 4.34 1.59 -20.11
CA SER A 218 5.18 2.80 -20.13
C SER A 218 5.27 3.45 -18.73
N ASP A 219 4.19 3.43 -17.94
CA ASP A 219 4.20 3.89 -16.54
C ASP A 219 5.15 3.09 -15.63
N CYS A 220 5.04 1.77 -15.71
CA CYS A 220 5.92 0.84 -14.99
C CYS A 220 7.39 1.08 -15.33
N CYS A 221 7.73 1.16 -16.61
CA CYS A 221 9.11 1.30 -17.08
C CYS A 221 9.79 2.59 -16.61
N LEU A 222 9.20 3.79 -16.78
CA LEU A 222 9.89 5.00 -16.28
C LEU A 222 9.90 5.07 -14.75
N ARG A 223 8.98 4.39 -14.05
CA ARG A 223 8.99 4.35 -12.58
C ARG A 223 10.09 3.44 -12.04
N LEU A 224 10.30 2.29 -12.68
CA LEU A 224 11.48 1.46 -12.46
C LEU A 224 12.76 2.23 -12.79
N GLN A 225 12.80 2.92 -13.94
CA GLN A 225 13.95 3.74 -14.31
C GLN A 225 14.24 4.82 -13.26
N ALA A 226 13.22 5.50 -12.73
CA ALA A 226 13.40 6.50 -11.67
C ALA A 226 13.97 5.88 -10.38
N ILE A 227 13.55 4.68 -10.00
CA ILE A 227 14.09 3.96 -8.83
C ILE A 227 15.57 3.62 -9.03
N TYR A 228 15.95 3.13 -10.21
CA TYR A 228 17.35 2.80 -10.51
C TYR A 228 18.23 4.02 -10.79
N SER A 229 17.63 5.14 -11.23
CA SER A 229 18.33 6.41 -11.45
C SER A 229 18.66 7.12 -10.13
N SER A 230 17.89 6.85 -9.08
CA SER A 230 18.14 7.40 -7.74
C SER A 230 19.17 6.53 -7.00
N PRO A 231 20.38 7.05 -6.70
CA PRO A 231 21.39 6.29 -5.99
C PRO A 231 20.91 5.93 -4.57
N GLY A 232 21.00 4.66 -4.20
CA GLY A 232 20.66 4.18 -2.85
C GLY A 232 19.21 3.77 -2.63
N THR A 233 18.25 4.21 -3.45
CA THR A 233 16.85 3.70 -3.39
C THR A 233 16.75 2.18 -3.55
N PRO A 234 17.40 1.51 -4.54
CA PRO A 234 17.36 0.04 -4.63
C PRO A 234 17.99 -0.63 -3.41
N ASP A 235 19.03 -0.05 -2.81
CA ASP A 235 19.67 -0.58 -1.60
C ASP A 235 18.74 -0.44 -0.39
N GLN A 236 17.99 0.67 -0.28
CA GLN A 236 16.95 0.86 0.73
C GLN A 236 15.81 -0.16 0.57
N LEU A 237 15.39 -0.45 -0.66
CA LEU A 237 14.39 -1.49 -0.94
C LEU A 237 14.87 -2.87 -0.48
N GLN A 238 16.14 -3.19 -0.82
CA GLN A 238 16.79 -4.47 -0.53
C GLN A 238 17.03 -4.68 0.98
N HIS A 239 17.62 -3.70 1.66
CA HIS A 239 18.12 -3.87 3.03
C HIS A 239 17.19 -3.34 4.12
N THR A 240 16.28 -2.42 3.79
CA THR A 240 15.40 -1.79 4.77
C THR A 240 13.95 -2.21 4.56
N LEU A 241 13.39 -1.97 3.37
CA LEU A 241 11.96 -2.14 3.14
C LEU A 241 11.54 -3.62 3.12
N LEU A 242 12.23 -4.47 2.35
CA LEU A 242 11.85 -5.89 2.22
C LEU A 242 11.88 -6.62 3.58
N PRO A 243 12.96 -6.54 4.38
CA PRO A 243 12.97 -7.20 5.69
C PRO A 243 11.94 -6.62 6.66
N LEU A 244 11.65 -5.32 6.60
CA LEU A 244 10.63 -4.69 7.43
C LEU A 244 9.22 -5.20 7.07
N MET A 245 8.90 -5.31 5.78
CA MET A 245 7.60 -5.82 5.33
C MET A 245 7.38 -7.27 5.75
N LEU A 246 8.38 -8.14 5.57
CA LEU A 246 8.28 -9.55 5.96
C LEU A 246 8.02 -9.71 7.46
N ARG A 247 8.66 -8.88 8.30
CA ARG A 247 8.42 -8.83 9.75
C ARG A 247 7.03 -8.28 10.09
N MET A 248 6.61 -7.20 9.45
CA MET A 248 5.28 -6.59 9.66
C MET A 248 4.14 -7.55 9.37
N PHE A 249 4.29 -8.43 8.38
CA PHE A 249 3.29 -9.46 8.08
C PHE A 249 3.12 -10.45 9.24
N ALA A 250 4.22 -10.84 9.88
CA ALA A 250 4.22 -11.75 11.01
C ALA A 250 3.61 -11.11 12.28
N SER A 251 3.77 -9.79 12.47
CA SER A 251 3.28 -9.07 13.66
C SER A 251 1.84 -8.57 13.52
N THR A 252 1.38 -8.27 12.30
CA THR A 252 0.03 -7.73 12.10
C THR A 252 -1.02 -8.83 12.04
N THR A 253 -2.18 -8.61 12.65
CA THR A 253 -3.36 -9.49 12.56
C THR A 253 -4.46 -8.92 11.67
N ASN A 254 -4.28 -7.68 11.19
CA ASN A 254 -5.25 -6.99 10.34
C ASN A 254 -5.12 -7.49 8.89
N THR A 255 -6.12 -8.21 8.39
CA THR A 255 -6.13 -8.79 7.04
C THR A 255 -5.88 -7.75 5.92
N PRO A 256 -6.57 -6.59 5.89
CA PRO A 256 -6.23 -5.49 4.98
C PRO A 256 -4.78 -4.98 5.05
N ALA A 257 -4.15 -4.99 6.22
CA ALA A 257 -2.76 -4.61 6.39
C ALA A 257 -1.83 -5.71 5.85
N ARG A 258 -2.08 -6.98 6.20
CA ARG A 258 -1.35 -8.15 5.68
C ARG A 258 -1.32 -8.16 4.16
N TYR A 259 -2.47 -7.90 3.54
CA TYR A 259 -2.58 -7.86 2.09
C TYR A 259 -1.70 -6.76 1.48
N ARG A 260 -1.74 -5.53 2.02
CA ARG A 260 -0.89 -4.43 1.53
C ARG A 260 0.59 -4.71 1.73
N VAL A 261 0.98 -5.27 2.87
CA VAL A 261 2.36 -5.68 3.15
C VAL A 261 2.82 -6.71 2.11
N LEU A 262 2.01 -7.73 1.84
CA LEU A 262 2.28 -8.76 0.85
C LEU A 262 2.41 -8.18 -0.56
N LEU A 263 1.57 -7.19 -0.91
CA LEU A 263 1.67 -6.46 -2.17
C LEU A 263 2.95 -5.63 -2.28
N VAL A 264 3.41 -4.99 -1.19
CA VAL A 264 4.73 -4.31 -1.17
C VAL A 264 5.84 -5.32 -1.40
N VAL A 265 5.81 -6.48 -0.73
CA VAL A 265 6.79 -7.56 -0.93
C VAL A 265 6.82 -7.99 -2.40
N LEU A 266 5.67 -8.29 -3.00
CA LEU A 266 5.57 -8.65 -4.41
C LEU A 266 6.18 -7.60 -5.32
N LYS A 267 5.83 -6.31 -5.12
CA LYS A 267 6.38 -5.21 -5.91
C LYS A 267 7.88 -5.06 -5.75
N VAL A 268 8.41 -5.18 -4.54
CA VAL A 268 9.87 -5.08 -4.30
C VAL A 268 10.60 -6.25 -4.95
N VAL A 269 10.10 -7.48 -4.78
CA VAL A 269 10.66 -8.68 -5.42
C VAL A 269 10.64 -8.54 -6.95
N PHE A 270 9.58 -7.95 -7.51
CA PHE A 270 9.50 -7.63 -8.92
C PHE A 270 10.49 -6.52 -9.35
N CYS A 271 10.70 -5.49 -8.54
CA CYS A 271 11.58 -4.36 -8.88
C CYS A 271 13.07 -4.72 -8.83
N LEU A 272 13.50 -5.58 -7.91
CA LEU A 272 14.92 -5.89 -7.71
C LEU A 272 15.47 -6.86 -8.76
N ASP A 273 16.67 -6.59 -9.27
CA ASP A 273 17.42 -7.52 -10.13
C ASP A 273 17.77 -8.83 -9.40
N ALA A 274 18.06 -9.90 -10.15
CA ALA A 274 18.32 -11.23 -9.60
C ALA A 274 19.45 -11.23 -8.53
N ASP A 275 20.56 -10.52 -8.77
CA ASP A 275 21.69 -10.46 -7.83
C ASP A 275 21.32 -9.74 -6.53
N ARG A 276 20.63 -8.61 -6.65
CA ARG A 276 20.16 -7.82 -5.50
C ARG A 276 19.10 -8.57 -4.71
N LEU A 277 18.15 -9.20 -5.39
CA LEU A 277 17.12 -10.04 -4.79
C LEU A 277 17.74 -11.21 -4.04
N ARG A 278 18.73 -11.89 -4.64
CA ARG A 278 19.46 -12.98 -3.99
C ARG A 278 20.13 -12.52 -2.69
N ALA A 279 20.83 -11.38 -2.73
CA ALA A 279 21.48 -10.83 -1.55
C ALA A 279 20.46 -10.40 -0.47
N ALA A 280 19.31 -9.81 -0.87
CA ALA A 280 18.22 -9.46 0.04
C ALA A 280 17.68 -10.69 0.78
N LEU A 281 17.36 -11.73 0.02
CA LEU A 281 16.70 -12.92 0.53
C LEU A 281 17.66 -13.91 1.21
N TYR A 282 18.98 -13.70 1.12
CA TYR A 282 19.93 -14.45 1.93
C TYR A 282 19.74 -14.18 3.43
N SER A 283 19.37 -12.93 3.77
CA SER A 283 19.18 -12.49 5.15
C SER A 283 17.79 -12.75 5.72
N VAL A 284 16.84 -13.20 4.89
CA VAL A 284 15.43 -13.37 5.31
C VAL A 284 14.84 -14.71 4.85
N ASP A 285 14.10 -15.36 5.74
CA ASP A 285 13.42 -16.63 5.46
C ASP A 285 12.09 -16.44 4.70
N LEU A 286 12.22 -16.07 3.42
CA LEU A 286 11.08 -15.97 2.50
C LEU A 286 10.20 -17.25 2.42
N PRO A 287 10.75 -18.49 2.39
CA PRO A 287 9.91 -19.69 2.31
C PRO A 287 8.93 -19.81 3.48
N GLN A 288 9.40 -19.58 4.71
CA GLN A 288 8.58 -19.63 5.91
C GLN A 288 7.49 -18.55 5.88
N PHE A 289 7.83 -17.36 5.41
CA PHE A 289 6.86 -16.28 5.19
C PHE A 289 5.77 -16.67 4.19
N VAL A 290 6.15 -17.29 3.06
CA VAL A 290 5.22 -17.74 2.03
C VAL A 290 4.31 -18.84 2.56
N VAL A 291 4.84 -19.82 3.29
CA VAL A 291 4.03 -20.87 3.95
C VAL A 291 2.99 -20.23 4.87
N ALA A 292 3.41 -19.28 5.70
CA ALA A 292 2.50 -18.56 6.59
C ALA A 292 1.41 -17.81 5.81
N ALA A 293 1.77 -17.17 4.69
CA ALA A 293 0.82 -16.44 3.83
C ALA A 293 -0.17 -17.35 3.10
N VAL A 294 0.27 -18.51 2.61
CA VAL A 294 -0.59 -19.51 1.94
C VAL A 294 -1.51 -20.21 2.94
N SER A 295 -1.05 -20.44 4.17
CA SER A 295 -1.83 -21.06 5.24
C SER A 295 -2.99 -20.17 5.73
N LEU A 296 -2.94 -18.86 5.45
CA LEU A 296 -4.01 -17.91 5.75
C LEU A 296 -5.12 -18.00 4.69
N GLN A 297 -5.81 -19.15 4.66
CA GLN A 297 -6.86 -19.49 3.71
C GLN A 297 -8.13 -18.61 3.84
N ASP A 298 -8.23 -17.80 4.90
CA ASP A 298 -9.38 -16.93 5.17
C ASP A 298 -9.62 -15.85 4.10
N SER A 299 -8.62 -15.55 3.25
CA SER A 299 -8.76 -14.59 2.16
C SER A 299 -8.08 -15.07 0.88
N PRO A 300 -8.83 -15.31 -0.22
CA PRO A 300 -8.25 -15.78 -1.47
C PRO A 300 -7.25 -14.80 -2.08
N LEU A 301 -7.38 -13.50 -1.76
CA LEU A 301 -6.47 -12.45 -2.21
C LEU A 301 -5.06 -12.59 -1.61
N LEU A 302 -4.95 -13.04 -0.36
CA LEU A 302 -3.65 -13.28 0.29
C LEU A 302 -2.95 -14.46 -0.37
N SER A 303 -3.66 -15.58 -0.54
CA SER A 303 -3.12 -16.77 -1.21
C SER A 303 -2.71 -16.44 -2.64
N ALA A 304 -3.54 -15.72 -3.41
CA ALA A 304 -3.21 -15.30 -4.77
C ALA A 304 -1.94 -14.45 -4.83
N THR A 305 -1.79 -13.47 -3.93
CA THR A 305 -0.58 -12.64 -3.89
C THR A 305 0.66 -13.45 -3.48
N ALA A 306 0.51 -14.41 -2.57
CA ALA A 306 1.60 -15.31 -2.17
C ALA A 306 2.05 -16.22 -3.33
N LEU A 307 1.10 -16.72 -4.14
CA LEU A 307 1.40 -17.49 -5.34
C LEU A 307 2.20 -16.69 -6.36
N LEU A 308 1.86 -15.42 -6.55
CA LEU A 308 2.64 -14.55 -7.44
C LEU A 308 4.05 -14.30 -6.93
N ILE A 309 4.22 -14.15 -5.62
CA ILE A 309 5.57 -14.04 -5.02
C ILE A 309 6.36 -15.31 -5.30
N ILE A 310 5.76 -16.50 -5.14
CA ILE A 310 6.39 -17.79 -5.48
C ILE A 310 6.82 -17.79 -6.95
N GLN A 311 5.90 -17.45 -7.86
CA GLN A 311 6.14 -17.45 -9.30
C GLN A 311 7.32 -16.53 -9.67
N VAL A 312 7.26 -15.25 -9.28
CA VAL A 312 8.31 -14.26 -9.62
C VAL A 312 9.67 -14.67 -9.04
N VAL A 313 9.70 -15.26 -7.84
CA VAL A 313 10.94 -15.73 -7.22
C VAL A 313 11.50 -16.94 -7.95
N LEU A 314 10.67 -17.87 -8.39
CA LEU A 314 11.10 -19.04 -9.17
C LEU A 314 11.56 -18.65 -10.57
N GLU A 315 10.94 -17.65 -11.20
CA GLU A 315 11.38 -17.11 -12.49
C GLU A 315 12.74 -16.42 -12.37
N LYS A 316 12.95 -15.60 -11.33
CA LYS A 316 14.20 -14.85 -11.14
C LYS A 316 15.34 -15.67 -10.56
N LEU A 317 15.05 -16.62 -9.67
CA LEU A 317 16.04 -17.39 -8.89
C LEU A 317 15.71 -18.90 -8.85
N PRO A 318 15.56 -19.57 -10.01
CA PRO A 318 15.13 -20.97 -10.06
C PRO A 318 16.10 -21.90 -9.32
N GLY A 319 17.41 -21.69 -9.48
CA GLY A 319 18.44 -22.57 -8.89
C GLY A 319 18.51 -22.52 -7.36
N HIS A 320 18.07 -21.43 -6.74
CA HIS A 320 18.14 -21.25 -5.28
C HIS A 320 16.86 -21.61 -4.55
N TYR A 321 15.71 -21.28 -5.14
CA TYR A 321 14.43 -21.41 -4.45
C TYR A 321 13.67 -22.70 -4.73
N THR A 322 13.94 -23.39 -5.84
CA THR A 322 13.24 -24.65 -6.15
C THR A 322 13.42 -25.69 -5.05
N GLN A 323 14.67 -25.99 -4.66
CA GLN A 323 14.93 -26.96 -3.60
C GLN A 323 14.56 -26.44 -2.20
N ARG A 324 14.71 -25.14 -1.96
CA ARG A 324 14.39 -24.54 -0.66
C ARG A 324 12.88 -24.54 -0.40
N PHE A 325 12.06 -24.27 -1.41
CA PHE A 325 10.59 -24.35 -1.28
C PHE A 325 10.09 -25.77 -1.03
N VAL A 326 10.72 -26.79 -1.63
CA VAL A 326 10.42 -28.19 -1.33
C VAL A 326 10.79 -28.52 0.11
N ARG A 327 12.00 -28.16 0.56
CA ARG A 327 12.49 -28.49 1.91
C ARG A 327 11.70 -27.81 3.02
N GLU A 328 11.29 -26.56 2.82
CA GLU A 328 10.58 -25.76 3.83
C GLU A 328 9.05 -25.98 3.80
N GLY A 329 8.55 -26.95 3.02
CA GLY A 329 7.13 -27.33 3.03
C GLY A 329 6.19 -26.36 2.30
N VAL A 330 6.71 -25.49 1.43
CA VAL A 330 5.87 -24.61 0.59
C VAL A 330 4.98 -25.46 -0.33
N VAL A 331 5.52 -26.55 -0.87
CA VAL A 331 4.79 -27.49 -1.73
C VAL A 331 3.63 -28.16 -1.00
N ASP A 332 3.80 -28.48 0.29
CA ASP A 332 2.73 -29.05 1.11
C ASP A 332 1.62 -28.01 1.32
N GLY A 333 2.00 -26.76 1.63
CA GLY A 333 1.07 -25.64 1.71
C GLY A 333 0.27 -25.43 0.41
N LEU A 334 0.92 -25.51 -0.75
CA LEU A 334 0.25 -25.44 -2.05
C LEU A 334 -0.70 -26.62 -2.27
N SER A 335 -0.29 -27.83 -1.89
CA SER A 335 -1.14 -29.03 -2.01
C SER A 335 -2.41 -28.88 -1.20
N THR A 336 -2.32 -28.35 0.03
CA THR A 336 -3.51 -28.05 0.85
C THR A 336 -4.40 -27.00 0.19
N LEU A 337 -3.81 -25.95 -0.39
CA LEU A 337 -4.56 -24.90 -1.09
C LEU A 337 -5.31 -25.48 -2.30
N VAL A 338 -4.69 -26.37 -3.08
CA VAL A 338 -5.33 -27.06 -4.20
C VAL A 338 -6.52 -27.88 -3.73
N SER A 339 -6.36 -28.71 -2.70
CA SER A 339 -7.48 -29.50 -2.15
C SER A 339 -8.63 -28.61 -1.64
N THR A 340 -8.32 -27.46 -1.03
CA THR A 340 -9.37 -26.51 -0.63
C THR A 340 -10.08 -25.88 -1.83
N ALA A 341 -9.33 -25.54 -2.89
CA ALA A 341 -9.90 -24.98 -4.11
C ALA A 341 -10.79 -26.00 -4.84
N GLU A 342 -10.38 -27.26 -4.90
CA GLU A 342 -11.18 -28.36 -5.46
C GLU A 342 -12.48 -28.59 -4.69
N SER A 343 -12.44 -28.50 -3.35
CA SER A 343 -13.64 -28.58 -2.50
C SER A 343 -14.61 -27.41 -2.74
N VAL A 344 -14.10 -26.20 -3.00
CA VAL A 344 -14.94 -25.04 -3.33
C VAL A 344 -15.51 -25.17 -4.74
N LEU A 345 -14.75 -25.65 -5.71
CA LEU A 345 -15.23 -25.84 -7.08
C LEU A 345 -16.30 -26.95 -7.19
N THR A 346 -16.21 -27.99 -6.37
CA THR A 346 -17.20 -29.09 -6.35
C THR A 346 -18.52 -28.73 -5.66
N THR A 347 -18.54 -27.71 -4.78
CA THR A 347 -19.76 -27.21 -4.13
C THR A 347 -20.56 -26.21 -4.98
N VAL A 348 -19.98 -25.70 -6.09
CA VAL A 348 -20.58 -24.67 -6.97
C VAL A 348 -21.26 -25.28 -8.22
N VAL A 349 -21.53 -26.59 -8.25
CA VAL A 349 -22.34 -27.19 -9.33
C VAL A 349 -23.79 -26.67 -9.22
N PRO A 350 -24.36 -26.01 -10.26
CA PRO A 350 -25.73 -25.49 -10.23
C PRO A 350 -26.75 -26.64 -10.14
N PRO A 351 -27.94 -26.43 -9.53
CA PRO A 351 -28.97 -27.46 -9.48
C PRO A 351 -29.39 -27.79 -10.91
N GLN A 352 -29.12 -29.03 -11.34
CA GLN A 352 -29.64 -29.53 -12.61
C GLN A 352 -31.18 -29.57 -12.53
N SER A 353 -31.77 -28.91 -13.51
CA SER A 353 -33.17 -28.92 -13.89
C SER A 353 -33.84 -30.28 -13.70
N SER A 354 -35.00 -30.21 -13.06
CA SER A 354 -36.00 -31.24 -12.84
C SER A 354 -36.07 -32.28 -13.97
N GLN A 355 -35.98 -33.55 -13.56
CA GLN A 355 -36.33 -34.69 -14.40
C GLN A 355 -37.77 -34.56 -14.89
N SER A 356 -37.92 -34.82 -16.19
CA SER A 356 -39.14 -35.07 -16.94
C SER A 356 -40.06 -36.07 -16.25
N GLU A 357 -41.31 -35.67 -15.98
CA GLU A 357 -42.43 -36.59 -15.78
C GLU A 357 -42.72 -37.31 -17.11
N PRO A 358 -42.83 -38.64 -17.14
CA PRO A 358 -43.53 -39.33 -18.22
C PRO A 358 -45.04 -39.26 -17.93
N THR A 359 -45.79 -38.65 -18.84
CA THR A 359 -47.25 -38.78 -18.89
C THR A 359 -47.58 -40.19 -19.38
N ASP A 360 -47.98 -41.06 -18.47
CA ASP A 360 -48.70 -42.30 -18.80
C ASP A 360 -50.15 -41.92 -19.11
N ASP A 361 -50.48 -41.90 -20.41
CA ASP A 361 -51.86 -42.00 -20.90
C ASP A 361 -52.31 -43.46 -20.73
N GLU A 362 -53.10 -43.74 -19.69
CA GLU A 362 -53.96 -44.93 -19.66
C GLU A 362 -55.41 -44.53 -19.91
N ASP A 363 -55.91 -45.05 -21.02
CA ASP A 363 -57.32 -45.19 -21.39
C ASP A 363 -58.18 -45.67 -20.21
N ASN A 364 -59.34 -45.04 -20.00
CA ASN A 364 -60.54 -45.83 -19.74
C ASN A 364 -61.83 -45.07 -20.14
N GLU A 365 -62.44 -45.56 -21.21
CA GLU A 365 -63.85 -45.42 -21.53
C GLU A 365 -64.70 -46.20 -20.51
N GLU A 366 -65.74 -45.57 -19.95
CA GLU A 366 -67.15 -46.03 -19.94
C GLU A 366 -68.07 -45.03 -19.22
#